data_AF-A0AAV6K7A4-F1
#
_entry.id   AF-A0AAV6K7A4-F1
#
_cell.length_a   1.000
_cell.length_b   1.000
_cell.length_c   1.000
_cell.angle_alpha   90.00
_cell.angle_beta   90.00
_cell.angle_gamma   90.00
#
_symmetry.space_group_name_H-M   'P 1'
#
loop_
_entity.id
_entity.type
_entity.pdbx_description
1 polymer ?
#
loop_
_entity_poly.entity_id
_entity_poly.type
_entity_poly.pdbx_seq_one_letter_code
_entity_poly.pdbx_strand_id
1 'polypeptide(L)' 'MAQLSGSYVSLSMNKYGSNVVERCIRDSTEEQAARIIREIYDSPNFLMVLQDPFGNYVTQTALEIAKV' A
#
# COMPACT_ATOMS: atom_id res chain seq x y z
N MET A 1 -9.45 -9.56 2.74
CA MET A 1 -8.14 -9.03 2.25
C MET A 1 -7.46 -9.90 1.20
N ALA A 2 -7.64 -11.23 1.17
CA ALA A 2 -6.99 -12.11 0.18
C ALA A 2 -7.33 -11.83 -1.31
N GLN A 3 -8.43 -11.13 -1.60
CA GLN A 3 -8.86 -10.85 -2.98
C GLN A 3 -8.08 -9.73 -3.68
N LEU A 4 -7.33 -8.91 -2.94
CA LEU A 4 -6.55 -7.79 -3.50
C LEU A 4 -5.03 -8.06 -3.50
N SER A 5 -4.61 -9.20 -2.94
CA SER A 5 -3.21 -9.63 -2.93
C SER A 5 -2.68 -9.79 -4.36
N GLY A 6 -1.46 -9.32 -4.59
CA GLY A 6 -0.81 -9.22 -5.90
C GLY A 6 -1.22 -7.99 -6.73
N SER A 7 -2.16 -7.18 -6.24
CA SER A 7 -2.66 -5.98 -6.95
C SER A 7 -2.42 -4.68 -6.19
N TYR A 8 -1.82 -4.70 -5.00
CA TYR A 8 -1.70 -3.49 -4.18
C TYR A 8 -0.86 -2.41 -4.86
N VAL A 9 0.23 -2.78 -5.54
CA VAL A 9 1.08 -1.86 -6.32
C VAL A 9 0.28 -1.10 -7.37
N SER A 10 -0.49 -1.81 -8.19
CA SER A 10 -1.29 -1.21 -9.27
C SER A 10 -2.44 -0.36 -8.72
N LEU A 11 -3.05 -0.80 -7.61
CA LEU A 11 -4.12 -0.05 -6.94
C LEU A 11 -3.59 1.22 -6.28
N SER A 12 -2.38 1.19 -5.73
CA SER A 12 -1.75 2.37 -5.10
C SER A 12 -1.57 3.54 -6.07
N MET A 13 -1.33 3.26 -7.35
CA MET A 13 -1.17 4.29 -8.40
C MET A 13 -2.49 4.66 -9.10
N ASN A 14 -3.63 4.16 -8.60
CA ASN A 14 -4.95 4.51 -9.12
C ASN A 14 -5.62 5.55 -8.22
N LYS A 15 -6.18 6.63 -8.80
CA LYS A 15 -6.86 7.71 -8.07
C LYS A 15 -7.85 7.26 -6.99
N TYR A 16 -8.61 6.21 -7.25
CA TYR A 16 -9.59 5.68 -6.30
C TYR A 16 -9.04 4.47 -5.54
N GLY A 17 -8.24 3.64 -6.22
CA GLY A 17 -7.58 2.48 -5.63
C GLY A 17 -6.65 2.84 -4.48
N SER A 18 -5.93 3.96 -4.56
CA SER A 18 -5.00 4.42 -3.52
C SER A 18 -5.71 4.57 -2.17
N ASN A 19 -6.88 5.21 -2.16
CA ASN A 19 -7.70 5.38 -0.96
C ASN A 19 -8.15 4.03 -0.38
N VAL A 20 -8.44 3.05 -1.24
CA VAL A 20 -8.81 1.69 -0.81
C VAL A 20 -7.60 1.01 -0.18
N VAL A 21 -6.40 1.14 -0.76
CA VAL A 21 -5.17 0.55 -0.20
C VAL A 21 -4.81 1.22 1.12
N GLU A 22 -4.88 2.54 1.23
CA GLU A 22 -4.64 3.28 2.48
C GLU A 22 -5.59 2.82 3.58
N ARG A 23 -6.88 2.70 3.25
CA ARG A 23 -7.87 2.19 4.20
C ARG A 23 -7.63 0.74 4.57
N CYS A 24 -7.22 -0.11 3.63
CA CYS A 24 -6.82 -1.48 3.94
C CYS A 24 -5.64 -1.50 4.91
N ILE A 25 -4.63 -0.64 4.74
CA ILE A 25 -3.49 -0.57 5.65
C ILE A 25 -3.94 -0.11 7.04
N ARG A 26 -4.75 0.95 7.14
CA ARG A 26 -5.20 1.53 8.42
C ARG A 26 -6.20 0.67 9.20
N ASP A 27 -7.11 0.00 8.50
CA ASP A 27 -8.22 -0.76 9.13
C ASP A 27 -7.89 -2.26 9.31
N SER A 28 -6.70 -2.71 8.90
CA SER A 28 -6.30 -4.12 8.98
C SER A 28 -5.54 -4.48 10.26
N THR A 29 -5.44 -5.77 10.58
CA THR A 29 -4.58 -6.23 11.68
C THR A 29 -3.11 -6.00 11.32
N GLU A 30 -2.24 -5.96 12.33
CA GLU A 30 -0.80 -5.74 12.13
C GLU A 30 -0.19 -6.72 11.11
N GLU A 31 -0.55 -8.01 11.17
CA GLU A 31 -0.06 -9.02 10.23
C GLU A 31 -0.59 -8.81 8.81
N GLN A 32 -1.80 -8.28 8.67
CA GLN A 32 -2.40 -7.99 7.36
C GLN A 32 -1.78 -6.74 6.75
N ALA A 33 -1.64 -5.67 7.54
CA ALA A 33 -0.95 -4.46 7.13
C ALA A 33 0.49 -4.79 6.69
N ALA A 34 1.22 -5.58 7.48
CA ALA A 34 2.58 -6.00 7.15
C ALA A 34 2.68 -6.76 5.82
N ARG A 35 1.66 -7.57 5.46
CA ARG A 35 1.61 -8.24 4.15
C ARG A 35 1.39 -7.27 2.99
N ILE A 36 0.48 -6.31 3.16
CA ILE A 36 0.20 -5.27 2.15
C ILE A 36 1.45 -4.41 1.93
N ILE A 37 2.07 -3.97 3.04
CA ILE A 37 3.27 -3.13 3.02
C ILE A 37 4.43 -3.88 2.35
N ARG A 38 4.65 -5.16 2.69
CA ARG A 38 5.67 -5.98 2.01
C ARG A 38 5.43 -6.09 0.51
N GLU A 39 4.20 -6.35 0.08
CA GLU A 39 3.91 -6.45 -1.36
C GLU A 39 4.27 -5.16 -2.12
N ILE A 40 3.98 -4.00 -1.52
CA ILE A 40 4.32 -2.71 -2.11
C ILE A 40 5.83 -2.45 -2.08
N TYR A 41 6.48 -2.75 -0.95
CA TYR A 41 7.90 -2.48 -0.72
C TYR A 41 8.83 -3.41 -1.52
N ASP A 42 8.52 -4.70 -1.57
CA ASP A 42 9.30 -5.71 -2.30
C ASP A 42 9.07 -5.65 -3.82
N SER A 43 8.14 -4.81 -4.27
CA SER A 43 7.86 -4.60 -5.69
C SER A 43 9.02 -3.92 -6.40
N PRO A 44 9.42 -4.38 -7.61
CA PRO A 44 10.40 -3.66 -8.43
C PRO A 44 9.92 -2.25 -8.82
N ASN A 45 8.60 -2.00 -8.74
CA ASN A 45 7.99 -0.72 -9.04
C ASN A 45 7.86 0.19 -7.82
N PHE A 46 8.43 -0.17 -6.66
CA PHE A 46 8.29 0.62 -5.43
C PHE A 46 8.66 2.10 -5.62
N LEU A 47 9.77 2.39 -6.32
CA LEU A 47 10.17 3.76 -6.60
C LEU A 47 9.16 4.53 -7.45
N MET A 48 8.44 3.83 -8.35
CA MET A 48 7.35 4.43 -9.12
C MET A 48 6.16 4.73 -8.21
N VAL A 49 5.77 3.80 -7.34
CA VAL A 49 4.69 4.01 -6.37
C VAL A 49 5.01 5.19 -5.45
N LEU A 50 6.25 5.30 -4.98
CA LEU A 50 6.69 6.39 -4.11
C LEU A 50 6.61 7.77 -4.80
N GLN A 51 6.88 7.84 -6.10
CA GLN A 51 6.86 9.08 -6.90
C GLN A 51 5.49 9.37 -7.54
N ASP A 52 4.57 8.40 -7.52
CA ASP A 52 3.25 8.52 -8.12
C ASP A 52 2.38 9.55 -7.37
N PRO A 53 1.58 10.39 -8.07
CA PRO A 53 0.71 11.39 -7.45
C PRO A 53 -0.28 10.85 -6.41
N PHE A 54 -0.62 9.57 -6.46
CA PHE A 54 -1.50 8.89 -5.49
C PHE A 54 -0.72 7.89 -4.62
N GLY A 55 0.21 7.15 -5.22
CA GLY A 55 0.99 6.11 -4.53
C GLY A 55 1.89 6.64 -3.42
N ASN A 56 2.31 7.91 -3.48
CA ASN A 56 3.09 8.54 -2.42
C ASN A 56 2.33 8.57 -1.07
N TYR A 57 1.01 8.79 -1.10
CA TYR A 57 0.16 8.79 0.11
C TYR A 57 0.04 7.39 0.72
N VAL A 58 -0.07 6.36 -0.14
CA VAL A 58 -0.06 4.96 0.30
C VAL A 58 1.26 4.62 0.98
N THR A 59 2.37 5.05 0.39
CA THR A 59 3.72 4.77 0.92
C THR A 59 3.96 5.48 2.25
N GLN A 60 3.47 6.71 2.41
CA GLN A 60 3.49 7.44 3.68
C GLN A 60 2.65 6.73 4.75
N THR A 61 1.41 6.33 4.42
CA THR A 61 0.54 5.56 5.31
C THR A 61 1.19 4.24 5.72
N ALA A 62 1.82 3.52 4.79
CA ALA A 62 2.58 2.31 5.08
C ALA A 62 3.70 2.56 6.10
N LEU A 63 4.46 3.64 5.92
CA LEU A 63 5.55 4.01 6.84
C LEU A 63 5.05 4.46 8.23
N GLU A 64 3.90 5.13 8.30
CA GLU A 64 3.26 5.50 9.56
C GLU A 64 2.87 4.26 10.38
N ILE A 65 2.27 3.26 9.74
CA ILE A 65 1.80 2.05 10.40
C ILE A 65 2.95 1.08 10.72
N ALA A 66 3.99 1.02 9.89
CA ALA A 66 5.15 0.15 10.13
C ALA A 66 6.08 0.61 11.28
N LYS A 67 5.88 1.83 11.83
CA LYS A 67 6.69 2.41 12.91
C LYS A 67 6.18 2.13 14.32
N VAL A 68 5.23 1.20 14.47
CA VAL A 68 4.65 0.80 15.76
C VAL A 68 5.10 -0.61 16.13
#